data_AF-R7V198-F1
#
_entry.id   AF-R7V198-F1
#
_cell.length_a   1.000
_cell.length_b   1.000
_cell.length_c   1.000
_cell.angle_alpha   90.00
_cell.angle_beta   90.00
_cell.angle_gamma   90.00
#
_symmetry.space_group_name_H-M   'P 1'
#
loop_
_entity.id
_entity.type
_entity.pdbx_description
1 polymer ?
#
loop_
_entity_poly.entity_id
_entity_poly.type
_entity_poly.pdbx_seq_one_letter_code
_entity_poly.pdbx_strand_id
1 'polypeptide(L)'
;MEGRIGQKIASLEERIIQRVADVAVCDASGDTSLRLVGGPTCNKGRLEVLHDDIWGTVCDDYFSDNDAALFCRAMGKPYGNAEAIATFGGGYGVIHLDDVRCSGQRDWRSCSHNGWGLNNCGHEEDVGLHCH
;
A
#
# COMPACT_ATOMS: atom_id res chain seq x y z
N MET A 1 -40.27 15.10 -37.68
CA MET A 1 -40.08 13.63 -37.79
C MET A 1 -38.79 13.48 -38.54
N GLU A 2 -37.69 12.96 -38.01
CA GLU A 2 -37.43 11.84 -37.06
C GLU A 2 -36.26 12.29 -36.13
N GLY A 3 -35.97 11.80 -34.93
CA GLY A 3 -36.28 10.54 -34.26
C GLY A 3 -35.00 9.95 -33.63
N ARG A 4 -34.81 10.22 -32.33
CA ARG A 4 -34.02 9.46 -31.30
C ARG A 4 -32.51 9.18 -31.48
N ILE A 5 -31.75 9.83 -30.58
CA ILE A 5 -30.77 9.26 -29.62
C ILE A 5 -30.42 7.78 -29.85
N GLY A 6 -29.25 7.53 -30.43
CA GLY A 6 -28.59 6.21 -30.40
C GLY A 6 -27.46 6.20 -29.38
N GLN A 7 -27.78 6.07 -28.08
CA GLN A 7 -26.79 5.55 -27.14
C GLN A 7 -26.58 4.07 -27.48
N LYS A 8 -25.41 3.76 -28.07
CA LYS A 8 -24.96 2.37 -28.23
C LYS A 8 -24.93 1.72 -26.85
N ILE A 9 -25.86 0.80 -26.61
CA ILE A 9 -25.77 -0.11 -25.47
C ILE A 9 -24.63 -1.08 -25.80
N ALA A 10 -23.47 -0.87 -25.19
CA ALA A 10 -22.35 -1.80 -25.25
C ALA A 10 -22.81 -3.16 -24.72
N SER A 11 -22.42 -4.23 -25.42
CA SER A 11 -22.79 -5.60 -25.08
C SER A 11 -22.36 -5.96 -23.65
N LEU A 12 -23.11 -6.83 -22.97
CA LEU A 12 -22.71 -7.37 -21.66
C LEU A 12 -21.35 -8.08 -21.71
N GLU A 13 -20.92 -8.54 -22.89
CA GLU A 13 -19.60 -9.15 -23.13
C GLU A 13 -18.47 -8.10 -23.22
N GLU A 14 -18.75 -6.91 -23.78
CA GLU A 14 -17.81 -5.77 -23.80
C GLU A 14 -17.57 -5.21 -22.39
N ARG A 15 -18.51 -5.42 -21.46
CA ARG A 15 -18.37 -5.02 -20.05
C ARG A 15 -17.41 -5.90 -19.24
N ILE A 16 -17.15 -7.13 -19.69
CA ILE A 16 -16.26 -8.08 -18.98
C ILE A 16 -14.79 -7.77 -19.30
N ILE A 17 -14.49 -7.40 -20.54
CA ILE A 17 -13.11 -7.09 -20.98
C ILE A 17 -12.61 -5.77 -20.36
N GLN A 18 -13.50 -4.80 -20.13
CA GLN A 18 -13.14 -3.52 -19.49
C GLN A 18 -12.65 -3.66 -18.03
N ARG A 19 -12.96 -4.76 -17.34
CA ARG A 19 -12.62 -4.95 -15.92
C ARG A 19 -11.18 -5.37 -15.64
N VAL A 20 -10.42 -5.77 -16.67
CA VAL A 20 -9.02 -6.18 -16.51
C VAL A 20 -8.05 -5.01 -16.75
N ALA A 21 -8.53 -3.87 -17.27
CA ALA A 21 -7.73 -2.70 -17.60
C ALA A 21 -7.50 -1.72 -16.44
N ASP A 22 -8.21 -1.89 -15.32
CA ASP A 22 -8.16 -0.97 -14.17
C ASP A 22 -7.23 -1.44 -13.04
N VAL A 23 -6.63 -2.63 -13.16
CA VAL A 23 -5.60 -3.08 -12.21
C VAL A 23 -4.29 -2.41 -12.60
N ALA A 24 -3.90 -1.39 -11.85
CA ALA A 24 -2.57 -0.78 -12.01
C ALA A 24 -1.51 -1.87 -11.80
N VAL A 25 -0.81 -2.26 -12.87
CA VAL A 25 0.36 -3.13 -12.78
C VAL A 25 1.49 -2.31 -12.21
N CYS A 26 1.70 -2.45 -10.91
CA CYS A 26 2.72 -1.71 -10.18
C CYS A 26 4.06 -2.40 -10.32
N ASP A 27 4.88 -1.92 -11.24
CA ASP A 27 6.27 -2.35 -11.31
C ASP A 27 7.02 -1.80 -10.08
N ALA A 28 7.40 -2.71 -9.18
CA ALA A 28 8.23 -2.38 -8.03
C ALA A 28 9.69 -2.61 -8.44
N SER A 29 10.38 -1.55 -8.85
CA SER A 29 11.80 -1.62 -9.21
C SER A 29 12.74 -1.67 -7.98
N GLY A 30 12.17 -1.81 -6.78
CA GLY A 30 12.89 -1.80 -5.51
C GLY A 30 12.73 -3.10 -4.73
N ASP A 31 12.76 -2.96 -3.41
CA ASP A 31 12.68 -4.06 -2.47
C ASP A 31 11.38 -4.87 -2.62
N THR A 32 11.53 -6.14 -2.97
CA THR A 32 10.40 -7.05 -3.24
C THR A 32 9.74 -7.60 -1.98
N SER A 33 10.33 -7.37 -0.80
CA SER A 33 9.68 -7.68 0.47
C SER A 33 8.72 -6.60 0.94
N LEU A 34 8.46 -5.58 0.13
CA LEU A 34 7.52 -4.49 0.42
C LEU A 34 6.50 -4.36 -0.71
N ARG A 35 5.25 -4.05 -0.37
CA ARG A 35 4.22 -3.72 -1.37
C ARG A 35 3.20 -2.73 -0.84
N LEU A 36 2.56 -2.03 -1.77
CA LEU A 36 1.35 -1.22 -1.51
C LEU A 36 0.13 -1.94 -2.08
N VAL A 37 -0.90 -2.13 -1.26
CA VAL A 37 -2.12 -2.89 -1.62
C VAL A 37 -3.37 -2.02 -1.49
N GLY A 38 -4.31 -2.21 -2.42
CA GLY A 38 -5.68 -1.68 -2.29
C GLY A 38 -5.84 -0.17 -2.49
N GLY A 39 -4.78 0.54 -2.87
CA GLY A 39 -4.89 1.96 -3.18
C GLY A 39 -5.18 2.24 -4.66
N PRO A 40 -5.54 3.50 -4.99
CA PRO A 40 -5.98 3.90 -6.33
C PRO A 40 -4.83 4.05 -7.33
N THR A 41 -3.58 4.05 -6.88
CA THR A 41 -2.38 4.22 -7.72
C THR A 41 -1.25 3.34 -7.19
N CYS A 42 -0.20 3.15 -7.99
CA CYS A 42 0.98 2.39 -7.56
C CYS A 42 1.82 3.06 -6.48
N ASN A 43 1.54 4.33 -6.18
CA ASN A 43 2.23 5.10 -5.17
C ASN A 43 1.37 5.28 -3.92
N LYS A 44 0.20 4.65 -3.84
CA LYS A 44 -0.71 4.81 -2.72
C LYS A 44 -1.32 3.47 -2.34
N GLY A 45 -1.37 3.15 -1.06
CA GLY A 45 -2.02 1.92 -0.58
C GLY A 45 -1.58 1.52 0.81
N ARG A 46 -2.17 0.45 1.34
CA ARG A 46 -1.74 -0.17 2.61
C ARG A 46 -0.34 -0.73 2.46
N LEU A 47 0.53 -0.47 3.44
CA LEU A 47 1.85 -1.04 3.51
C LEU A 47 1.77 -2.49 3.97
N GLU A 48 2.37 -3.40 3.21
CA GLU A 48 2.57 -4.78 3.62
C GLU A 48 4.03 -5.18 3.47
N VAL A 49 4.51 -5.98 4.41
CA VAL A 49 5.89 -6.48 4.50
C VAL A 49 5.88 -8.00 4.39
N LEU A 50 6.85 -8.56 3.68
CA LEU A 50 7.10 -10.00 3.62
C LEU A 50 8.11 -10.40 4.69
N HIS A 51 7.70 -11.27 5.61
CA HIS A 51 8.56 -11.86 6.63
C HIS A 51 8.22 -13.34 6.78
N ASP A 52 9.24 -14.20 6.79
CA ASP A 52 9.09 -15.67 6.82
C ASP A 52 8.08 -16.21 5.79
N ASP A 53 8.19 -15.74 4.55
CA ASP A 53 7.31 -16.08 3.42
C ASP A 53 5.82 -15.74 3.60
N ILE A 54 5.48 -14.94 4.61
CA ILE A 54 4.13 -14.50 4.93
C ILE A 54 4.03 -12.98 4.76
N TRP A 55 3.05 -12.54 3.97
CA TRP A 55 2.69 -11.11 3.92
C TRP A 55 1.91 -10.72 5.16
N GLY A 56 2.28 -9.60 5.75
CA GLY A 56 1.57 -9.00 6.89
C GLY A 56 1.58 -7.48 6.82
N THR A 57 0.71 -6.87 7.60
CA THR A 57 0.52 -5.42 7.63
C THR A 57 1.45 -4.76 8.66
N VAL A 58 1.42 -3.44 8.72
CA VAL A 58 2.21 -2.62 9.65
C VAL A 58 1.24 -1.69 10.38
N CYS A 59 1.34 -1.62 11.71
CA CYS A 59 0.53 -0.71 12.51
C CYS A 59 0.99 0.75 12.35
N ASP A 60 0.07 1.70 12.46
CA ASP A 60 0.32 3.14 12.36
C ASP A 60 0.84 3.78 13.66
N ASP A 61 0.84 3.04 14.77
CA ASP A 61 1.39 3.50 16.04
C ASP A 61 2.87 3.94 15.91
N TYR A 62 3.11 5.22 16.19
CA TYR A 62 4.38 5.94 16.03
C TYR A 62 4.98 5.95 14.62
N PHE A 63 4.28 5.43 13.62
CA PHE A 63 4.70 5.43 12.24
C PHE A 63 4.57 6.85 11.65
N SER A 64 5.69 7.44 11.25
CA SER A 64 5.77 8.83 10.79
C SER A 64 5.99 8.96 9.29
N ASP A 65 5.82 10.16 8.75
CA ASP A 65 6.13 10.49 7.35
C ASP A 65 7.61 10.24 7.00
N ASN A 66 8.52 10.34 7.98
CA ASN A 66 9.92 10.00 7.77
C ASN A 66 10.11 8.49 7.55
N ASP A 67 9.32 7.67 8.25
CA ASP A 67 9.30 6.23 8.06
C ASP A 67 8.69 5.92 6.69
N ALA A 68 7.56 6.55 6.35
CA ALA A 68 6.92 6.45 5.04
C ALA A 68 7.89 6.73 3.89
N ALA A 69 8.67 7.81 3.96
CA ALA A 69 9.68 8.17 2.96
C ALA A 69 10.73 7.06 2.80
N LEU A 70 11.14 6.44 3.90
CA LEU A 70 12.15 5.39 3.88
C LEU A 70 11.61 4.10 3.24
N PHE A 71 10.36 3.72 3.54
CA PHE A 71 9.69 2.58 2.89
C PHE A 71 9.38 2.85 1.40
N CYS A 72 8.90 4.05 1.04
CA CYS A 72 8.70 4.44 -0.36
C CYS A 72 10.01 4.38 -1.15
N ARG A 73 11.10 4.89 -0.57
CA ARG A 73 12.44 4.83 -1.18
C ARG A 73 12.90 3.38 -1.38
N ALA A 74 12.70 2.52 -0.39
CA ALA A 74 13.07 1.10 -0.48
C ALA A 74 12.33 0.40 -1.62
N MET A 75 11.04 0.71 -1.83
CA MET A 75 10.25 0.22 -2.95
C MET A 75 10.60 0.85 -4.31
N GLY A 76 11.58 1.76 -4.38
CA GLY A 76 11.94 2.48 -5.61
C GLY A 76 10.88 3.50 -6.05
N LYS A 77 10.02 3.95 -5.14
CA LYS A 77 8.95 4.93 -5.39
C LYS A 77 9.44 6.36 -5.07
N PRO A 78 8.77 7.39 -5.60
CA PRO A 78 9.01 8.78 -5.17
C PRO A 78 8.82 8.91 -3.64
N TYR A 79 9.69 9.64 -2.95
CA TYR A 79 9.72 9.62 -1.49
C TYR A 79 10.01 10.96 -0.81
N GLY A 80 10.22 12.03 -1.58
CA GLY A 80 10.61 13.33 -1.03
C GLY A 80 9.55 13.96 -0.14
N ASN A 81 8.27 13.69 -0.42
CA ASN A 81 7.14 14.12 0.40
C ASN A 81 6.20 12.95 0.70
N ALA A 82 6.74 11.77 0.99
CA ALA A 82 5.90 10.63 1.31
C ALA A 82 5.10 10.87 2.60
N GLU A 83 3.87 10.38 2.62
CA GLU A 83 2.94 10.56 3.74
C GLU A 83 2.56 9.18 4.30
N ALA A 84 2.55 9.06 5.63
CA ALA A 84 1.79 8.03 6.32
C ALA A 84 0.31 8.44 6.30
N ILE A 85 -0.55 7.53 5.87
CA ILE A 85 -1.99 7.78 5.70
C ILE A 85 -2.79 6.65 6.33
N ALA A 86 -4.01 6.96 6.77
CA ALA A 86 -4.98 5.93 7.09
C ALA A 86 -5.30 5.09 5.83
N THR A 87 -5.48 3.79 6.01
CA THR A 87 -5.84 2.88 4.92
C THR A 87 -7.32 3.01 4.53
N PHE A 88 -7.66 2.59 3.31
CA PHE A 88 -9.04 2.56 2.80
C PHE A 88 -9.79 1.28 3.24
N GLY A 89 -9.54 0.85 4.48
CA GLY A 89 -9.91 -0.46 5.02
C GLY A 89 -8.68 -1.27 5.43
N GLY A 90 -8.79 -1.91 6.59
CA GLY A 90 -7.75 -2.77 7.15
C GLY A 90 -7.40 -3.96 6.25
N GLY A 91 -6.20 -4.48 6.45
CA GLY A 91 -5.79 -5.76 5.90
C GLY A 91 -6.42 -6.93 6.63
N TYR A 92 -5.77 -8.07 6.50
CA TYR A 92 -6.16 -9.31 7.16
C TYR A 92 -4.91 -10.12 7.47
N GLY A 93 -5.00 -11.02 8.44
CA GLY A 93 -3.92 -11.93 8.79
C GLY A 93 -3.02 -11.36 9.87
N VAL A 94 -1.70 -11.45 9.67
CA VAL A 94 -0.72 -11.05 10.67
C VAL A 94 -0.36 -9.57 10.50
N ILE A 95 -0.26 -8.86 11.62
CA ILE A 95 0.38 -7.54 11.70
C ILE A 95 1.85 -7.80 12.08
N HIS A 96 2.77 -7.56 11.15
CA HIS A 96 4.18 -7.92 11.32
C HIS A 96 4.95 -6.92 12.17
N LEU A 97 4.66 -5.63 12.00
CA LEU A 97 5.41 -4.54 12.61
C LEU A 97 4.47 -3.58 13.33
N ASP A 98 4.99 -3.07 14.44
CA ASP A 98 4.35 -2.11 15.34
C ASP A 98 5.46 -1.28 16.03
N ASP A 99 5.14 -0.05 16.45
CA ASP A 99 6.06 0.95 16.99
C ASP A 99 7.27 1.21 16.08
N VAL A 100 7.04 1.27 14.76
CA VAL A 100 8.12 1.44 13.77
C VAL A 100 8.71 2.85 13.88
N ARG A 101 10.03 2.93 14.09
CA ARG A 101 10.76 4.20 14.19
C ARG A 101 12.10 4.11 13.46
N CYS A 102 12.23 4.83 12.36
CA CYS A 102 13.37 4.80 11.45
C CYS A 102 14.31 6.01 11.58
N SER A 103 14.16 6.84 12.61
CA SER A 103 14.98 8.05 12.77
C SER A 103 16.49 7.73 12.75
N GLY A 104 17.21 8.40 11.86
CA GLY A 104 18.66 8.20 11.65
C GLY A 104 19.04 6.96 10.84
N GLN A 105 18.08 6.13 10.40
CA GLN A 105 18.34 4.94 9.60
C GLN A 105 18.39 5.25 8.10
N ARG A 106 19.04 4.36 7.35
CA ARG A 106 19.13 4.43 5.87
C ARG A 106 18.39 3.29 5.18
N ASP A 107 18.01 2.25 5.92
CA ASP A 107 17.34 1.04 5.47
C ASP A 107 16.20 0.73 6.46
N TRP A 108 15.05 0.31 5.95
CA TRP A 108 13.84 0.10 6.75
C TRP A 108 13.99 -1.10 7.66
N ARG A 109 14.84 -2.06 7.28
CA ARG A 109 15.18 -3.23 8.10
C ARG A 109 15.91 -2.86 9.40
N SER A 110 16.48 -1.67 9.46
CA SER A 110 17.21 -1.17 10.64
C SER A 110 16.35 -0.28 11.54
N CYS A 111 15.08 -0.05 11.20
CA CYS A 111 14.16 0.68 12.06
C CYS A 111 13.93 -0.07 13.37
N SER A 112 13.78 0.66 14.46
CA SER A 112 13.30 0.07 15.72
C SER A 112 11.83 -0.31 15.54
N HIS A 113 11.43 -1.44 16.15
CA HIS A 113 10.03 -1.90 16.22
C HIS A 113 9.89 -2.86 17.41
N ASN A 114 8.66 -3.24 17.79
CA ASN A 114 8.38 -4.11 18.95
C ASN A 114 8.82 -5.58 18.80
N GLY A 115 9.41 -5.95 17.66
CA GLY A 115 9.66 -7.33 17.25
C GLY A 115 8.63 -7.83 16.23
N TRP A 116 8.92 -8.95 15.56
CA TRP A 116 8.05 -9.49 14.51
C TRP A 116 6.79 -10.12 15.11
N GLY A 117 5.61 -9.68 14.64
CA GLY A 117 4.31 -10.18 15.11
C GLY A 117 3.93 -9.75 16.53
N LEU A 118 4.75 -8.92 17.18
CA LEU A 118 4.48 -8.37 18.51
C LEU A 118 3.85 -6.99 18.33
N ASN A 119 2.54 -6.93 18.56
CA ASN A 119 1.74 -5.71 18.43
C ASN A 119 0.52 -5.77 19.36
N ASN A 120 -0.10 -4.62 19.58
CA ASN A 120 -1.37 -4.44 20.28
C ASN A 120 -2.47 -3.87 19.37
N CYS A 121 -2.24 -3.85 18.05
CA CYS A 121 -3.11 -3.18 17.09
C CYS A 121 -4.19 -4.09 16.50
N GLY A 122 -5.28 -3.47 16.05
CA GLY A 122 -6.24 -4.05 15.12
C GLY A 122 -5.93 -3.67 13.66
N HIS A 123 -6.60 -4.30 12.69
CA HIS A 123 -6.42 -3.96 11.28
C HIS A 123 -7.00 -2.58 10.91
N GLU A 124 -7.83 -1.99 11.76
CA GLU A 124 -8.24 -0.59 11.69
C GLU A 124 -7.07 0.40 11.84
N GLU A 125 -5.95 -0.05 12.41
CA GLU A 125 -4.72 0.70 12.64
C GLU A 125 -3.62 0.35 11.61
N ASP A 126 -3.94 -0.41 10.56
CA ASP A 126 -2.97 -0.68 9.50
C ASP A 126 -2.60 0.62 8.77
N VAL A 127 -1.31 0.89 8.65
CA VAL A 127 -0.77 2.07 7.98
C VAL A 127 -0.80 1.93 6.46
N GLY A 128 -1.13 3.02 5.79
CA GLY A 128 -0.98 3.20 4.36
C GLY A 128 0.09 4.23 4.05
N LEU A 129 0.64 4.17 2.85
CA LEU A 129 1.58 5.17 2.36
C LEU A 129 1.02 5.90 1.15
N HIS A 130 1.46 7.15 0.97
CA HIS A 130 1.38 7.90 -0.27
C HIS A 130 2.78 8.40 -0.64
N CYS A 131 3.35 7.89 -1.73
CA CYS A 131 4.71 8.13 -2.17
C CYS A 131 4.78 9.27 -3.22
N HIS A 132 5.52 10.35 -2.94
CA HIS A 132 5.68 11.57 -3.78
C HIS A 132 7.11 12.02 -3.98
#